data_AF-U1ZRM9-F1
#
_entry.id   AF-U1ZRM9-F1
#
_cell.length_a   1.000
_cell.length_b   1.000
_cell.length_c   1.000
_cell.angle_alpha   90.00
_cell.angle_beta   90.00
_cell.angle_gamma   90.00
#
_symmetry.space_group_name_H-M   'P 1'
#
loop_
_entity.id
_entity.type
_entity.pdbx_description
1 polymer ?
#
loop_
_entity_poly.entity_id
_entity_poly.type
_entity_poly.pdbx_seq_one_letter_code
_entity_poly.pdbx_strand_id
1 'polypeptide(L)' 'TIAQAERRALQSMLLACQGNRRRAALQLGISRASLYSKLQQHGLSQR' A
#
# COMPACT_ATOMS: atom_id res chain seq x y z
N THR A 1 4.10 0.18 -17.26
CA THR A 1 5.07 -0.63 -16.49
C THR A 1 4.43 -1.15 -15.22
N ILE A 2 4.82 -2.34 -14.76
CA ILE A 2 4.24 -3.05 -13.61
C ILE A 2 4.21 -2.16 -12.35
N ALA A 3 5.23 -1.33 -12.13
CA ALA A 3 5.33 -0.42 -11.00
C ALA A 3 4.17 0.60 -10.90
N GLN A 4 3.67 1.13 -12.02
CA GLN A 4 2.54 2.08 -12.00
C GLN A 4 1.21 1.39 -11.68
N ALA A 5 1.04 0.15 -12.16
CA ALA A 5 -0.14 -0.65 -11.85
C ALA A 5 -0.20 -1.00 -10.36
N GLU A 6 0.94 -1.42 -9.77
CA GLU A 6 1.06 -1.63 -8.33
C GLU A 6 0.75 -0.37 -7.53
N ARG A 7 1.31 0.78 -7.93
CA ARG A 7 1.07 2.05 -7.24
C ARG A 7 -0.42 2.42 -7.23
N ARG A 8 -1.11 2.26 -8.37
CA ARG A 8 -2.55 2.53 -8.47
C ARG A 8 -3.38 1.57 -7.63
N ALA A 9 -3.02 0.28 -7.63
CA ALA A 9 -3.68 -0.72 -6.78
C ALA A 9 -3.49 -0.39 -5.29
N LEU A 10 -2.28 -0.04 -4.87
CA LEU A 10 -1.97 0.38 -3.50
C LEU A 10 -2.73 1.65 -3.12
N GLN A 11 -2.80 2.66 -3.99
CA GLN A 11 -3.60 3.87 -3.74
C GLN A 11 -5.09 3.58 -3.63
N SER A 12 -5.63 2.73 -4.51
CA SER A 12 -7.05 2.34 -4.47
C SER A 12 -7.37 1.57 -3.19
N MET A 13 -6.50 0.65 -2.77
CA MET A 13 -6.63 -0.08 -1.50
C MET A 13 -6.50 0.85 -0.29
N LEU A 14 -5.57 1.81 -0.32
CA LEU A 14 -5.42 2.82 0.73
C LEU A 14 -6.65 3.73 0.84
N LEU A 15 -7.22 4.15 -0.30
CA LEU A 15 -8.46 4.92 -0.36
C LEU A 15 -9.65 4.12 0.17
N ALA A 16 -9.80 2.87 -0.26
CA ALA A 16 -10.83 1.96 0.25
C ALA A 16 -10.69 1.71 1.76
N CYS A 17 -9.46 1.66 2.27
CA CYS A 17 -9.17 1.56 3.68
C CYS A 17 -9.20 2.90 4.43
N GLN A 18 -9.48 4.03 3.78
CA GLN A 18 -9.44 5.39 4.36
C GLN A 18 -8.11 5.69 5.09
N GLY A 19 -6.97 5.31 4.50
CA GLY A 19 -5.66 5.51 5.13
C GLY A 19 -5.32 4.54 6.26
N ASN A 20 -6.20 3.56 6.56
CA ASN A 20 -5.92 2.50 7.51
C ASN A 20 -4.93 1.50 6.94
N ARG A 21 -3.64 1.82 7.04
CA ARG A 21 -2.50 0.99 6.64
C ARG A 21 -2.57 -0.44 7.22
N ARG A 22 -3.09 -0.59 8.45
CA ARG A 22 -3.35 -1.91 9.06
C ARG A 22 -4.36 -2.73 8.27
N ARG A 23 -5.50 -2.12 7.91
CA ARG A 23 -6.56 -2.79 7.14
C ARG A 23 -6.09 -3.09 5.73
N ALA A 24 -5.35 -2.18 5.11
CA ALA A 24 -4.76 -2.41 3.79
C ALA A 24 -3.79 -3.61 3.80
N ALA A 25 -2.96 -3.75 4.84
CA ALA A 25 -2.05 -4.89 4.97
C ALA A 25 -2.81 -6.21 5.16
N LEU A 26 -3.85 -6.21 6.01
CA LEU A 26 -4.73 -7.36 6.22
C LEU A 26 -5.47 -7.75 4.93
N GLN A 27 -5.99 -6.78 4.18
CA GLN A 27 -6.67 -7.04 2.91
C GLN A 27 -5.73 -7.53 1.81
N LEU A 28 -4.50 -7.01 1.74
CA LEU A 28 -3.49 -7.53 0.82
C LEU A 28 -2.95 -8.91 1.24
N GLY A 29 -3.24 -9.38 2.46
CA GLY A 29 -2.66 -10.62 2.99
C GLY A 29 -1.15 -10.54 3.20
N ILE A 30 -0.61 -9.33 3.37
CA ILE A 30 0.82 -9.11 3.58
C ILE A 30 1.11 -8.57 4.97
N SER A 31 2.32 -8.88 5.45
CA SER A 31 2.83 -8.33 6.70
C SER A 31 2.93 -6.80 6.63
N ARG A 32 2.75 -6.14 7.78
CA ARG A 32 2.83 -4.68 7.90
C ARG A 32 4.19 -4.15 7.41
N ALA A 33 5.28 -4.87 7.71
CA ALA A 33 6.61 -4.56 7.22
C ALA A 33 6.68 -4.54 5.68
N SER A 34 6.13 -5.56 5.02
CA SER A 34 6.07 -5.63 3.55
C SER A 34 5.23 -4.51 2.95
N LEU A 35 4.12 -4.14 3.59
CA LEU A 35 3.32 -2.99 3.17
C LEU A 35 4.13 -1.69 3.29
N TYR A 36 4.84 -1.47 4.41
CA TYR A 36 5.71 -0.31 4.57
C TYR A 36 6.83 -0.26 3.52
N SER A 37 7.50 -1.38 3.25
CA SER A 37 8.52 -1.46 2.20
C SER A 37 7.94 -1.13 0.82
N LYS A 38 6.77 -1.68 0.46
CA LYS A 38 6.10 -1.34 -0.81
C LYS A 38 5.70 0.13 -0.88
N LEU A 39 5.16 0.70 0.21
CA LEU A 39 4.82 2.12 0.26
C LEU A 39 6.07 2.99 0.11
N GLN A 40 7.18 2.63 0.73
CA GLN A 40 8.43 3.38 0.65
C GLN A 40 9.05 3.29 -0.75
N GLN A 41 9.04 2.10 -1.36
CA GLN A 41 9.48 1.89 -2.75
C GLN A 41 8.65 2.68 -3.77
N HIS A 42 7.35 2.83 -3.51
CA HIS A 42 6.43 3.58 -4.37
C HIS A 42 6.31 5.07 -4.00
N GLY A 43 7.06 5.54 -3.00
CA GLY A 43 7.02 6.94 -2.54
C GLY A 43 5.71 7.35 -1.86
N LEU A 44 4.93 6.38 -1.37
CA LEU A 44 3.65 6.55 -0.68
C LEU A 44 3.78 6.52 0.86
N SER A 45 5.00 6.42 1.40
CA SER A 45 5.22 6.52 2.85
C SER A 45 5.10 7.98 3.28
N GLN A 46 3.92 8.40 3.74
CA GLN A 46 3.80 9.65 4.48
C GLN A 46 4.54 9.51 5.82
N ARG A 47 5.52 10.39 5.99
CA ARG A 47 6.30 10.61 7.21
C ARG A 47 5.38 11.14 8.32
#